data_AF-A0A060HHS8-F1
#
_entry.id   AF-A0A060HHS8-F1
#
_cell.length_a   1.000
_cell.length_b   1.000
_cell.length_c   1.000
_cell.angle_alpha   90.00
_cell.angle_beta   90.00
_cell.angle_gamma   90.00
#
_symmetry.space_group_name_H-M   'P 1'
#
loop_
_entity.id
_entity.type
_entity.pdbx_description
1 polymer ?
#
loop_
_entity_poly.entity_id
_entity_poly.type
_entity_poly.pdbx_seq_one_letter_code
_entity_poly.pdbx_strand_id
1 'polypeptide(L)'
;MLHITILNAHEYTIHDGAKKYSEWKDDKLQSVLASAFNKVLGSTTSDLVLKTLKSVYKVDEKAIISDPAILEDAIGKFFRDSSLAILAAVLKDLKTEIAFHRQSPSVSAS
;
A
#
# COMPACT_ATOMS: atom_id res chain seq x y z
N MET A 1 -14.41 8.17 4.24
CA MET A 1 -14.05 7.12 3.26
C MET A 1 -12.62 7.35 2.83
N LEU A 2 -11.69 6.49 3.24
CA LEU A 2 -10.25 6.60 2.96
C LEU A 2 -9.90 5.73 1.74
N HIS A 3 -10.26 6.15 0.52
CA HIS A 3 -10.13 5.30 -0.67
C HIS A 3 -8.66 4.86 -0.95
N ILE A 4 -8.33 3.59 -0.68
CA ILE A 4 -7.12 2.89 -1.15
C ILE A 4 -7.28 2.45 -2.63
N THR A 5 -8.16 3.10 -3.40
CA THR A 5 -8.41 2.79 -4.82
C THR A 5 -7.21 3.00 -5.73
N ILE A 6 -6.15 3.66 -5.23
CA ILE A 6 -4.88 3.82 -5.93
C ILE A 6 -4.21 2.48 -6.25
N LEU A 7 -4.53 1.41 -5.51
CA LEU A 7 -3.99 0.07 -5.77
C LEU A 7 -4.52 -0.55 -7.07
N ASN A 8 -5.73 -0.20 -7.49
CA ASN A 8 -6.30 -0.67 -8.77
C ASN A 8 -5.65 -0.01 -9.99
N ALA A 9 -4.86 1.05 -9.80
CA ALA A 9 -4.14 1.69 -10.91
C ALA A 9 -2.86 0.92 -11.32
N HIS A 10 -2.53 -0.21 -10.66
CA HIS A 10 -1.27 -0.94 -10.82
C HIS A 10 -1.16 -1.87 -12.04
N GLU A 11 -2.23 -2.04 -12.84
CA GLU A 11 -2.11 -2.69 -14.16
C GLU A 11 -1.42 -1.79 -15.21
N TYR A 12 -1.06 -0.55 -14.86
CA TYR A 12 -0.40 0.37 -15.78
C TYR A 12 1.06 0.59 -15.38
N THR A 13 1.97 0.04 -16.19
CA THR A 13 3.40 0.31 -16.18
C THR A 13 3.66 1.82 -16.08
N ILE A 14 4.35 2.25 -15.02
CA ILE A 14 4.66 3.67 -14.83
C ILE A 14 5.98 3.98 -15.53
N HIS A 15 5.89 4.65 -16.69
CA HIS A 15 7.05 5.09 -17.45
C HIS A 15 7.59 6.42 -16.89
N ASP A 16 8.75 6.40 -16.23
CA ASP A 16 9.56 7.60 -16.01
C ASP A 16 10.45 7.83 -17.24
N GLY A 17 10.54 9.09 -17.67
CA GLY A 17 11.29 9.56 -18.83
C GLY A 17 12.66 8.89 -18.95
N ALA A 18 12.73 7.93 -19.87
CA ALA A 18 13.91 7.30 -20.44
C ALA A 18 14.87 6.46 -19.56
N LYS A 19 14.80 6.36 -18.22
CA LYS A 19 15.87 5.62 -17.48
C LYS A 19 15.52 4.79 -16.24
N LYS A 20 14.32 4.80 -15.67
CA LYS A 20 14.00 3.95 -14.52
C LYS A 20 12.72 3.15 -14.75
N TYR A 21 12.93 1.89 -15.14
CA TYR A 21 11.92 0.84 -15.08
C TYR A 21 11.88 0.29 -13.65
N SER A 22 10.77 0.48 -12.96
CA SER A 22 10.44 -0.30 -11.76
C SER A 22 9.11 -0.99 -11.99
N GLU A 23 9.19 -2.29 -12.19
CA GLU A 23 8.02 -3.16 -12.26
C GLU A 23 7.37 -3.24 -10.88
N TRP A 24 6.05 -3.08 -10.84
CA TRP A 24 5.27 -3.41 -9.66
C TRP A 24 5.13 -4.94 -9.60
N LYS A 25 6.09 -5.61 -8.96
CA LYS A 25 6.05 -7.06 -8.78
C LYS A 25 5.04 -7.46 -7.70
N ASP A 26 4.56 -8.69 -7.78
CA ASP A 26 3.58 -9.35 -6.88
C ASP A 26 3.96 -9.37 -5.39
N ASP A 27 5.15 -8.90 -5.00
CA ASP A 27 5.61 -8.80 -3.61
C ASP A 27 5.73 -7.34 -3.13
N LYS A 28 5.53 -6.36 -4.01
CA LYS A 28 5.74 -4.95 -3.71
C LYS A 28 4.67 -4.43 -2.77
N LEU A 29 3.39 -4.81 -2.92
CA LEU A 29 2.35 -4.36 -1.98
C LEU A 29 2.61 -4.93 -0.58
N GLN A 30 2.93 -6.21 -0.48
CA GLN A 30 3.31 -6.83 0.80
C GLN A 30 4.47 -6.09 1.46
N SER A 31 5.49 -5.72 0.67
CA SER A 31 6.66 -4.95 1.16
C SER A 31 6.28 -3.56 1.69
N VAL A 32 5.41 -2.84 0.97
CA VAL A 32 4.97 -1.50 1.37
C VAL A 32 4.08 -1.56 2.62
N LEU A 33 3.16 -2.52 2.68
CA LEU A 33 2.33 -2.75 3.87
C LEU A 33 3.19 -3.09 5.09
N ALA A 34 4.18 -3.97 4.93
CA ALA A 34 5.09 -4.33 6.01
C ALA A 34 5.89 -3.12 6.52
N SER A 35 6.42 -2.31 5.60
CA SER A 35 7.12 -1.07 5.95
C SER A 35 6.21 -0.10 6.71
N ALA A 36 4.99 0.11 6.21
CA ALA A 36 4.02 1.02 6.83
C ALA A 36 3.61 0.54 8.22
N PHE A 37 3.26 -0.74 8.39
CA PHE A 37 2.92 -1.31 9.68
C PHE A 37 4.11 -1.26 10.65
N ASN A 38 5.33 -1.56 10.19
CA ASN A 38 6.53 -1.48 11.02
C ASN A 38 6.73 -0.07 11.61
N LYS A 39 6.51 0.98 10.81
CA LYS A 39 6.64 2.38 11.27
C LYS A 39 5.60 2.77 12.32
N VAL A 40 4.39 2.21 12.21
CA VAL A 40 3.26 2.60 13.08
C VAL A 40 3.21 1.76 14.35
N LEU A 41 3.51 0.46 14.25
CA LEU A 41 3.24 -0.53 15.28
C LEU A 41 4.50 -1.17 15.87
N GLY A 42 5.66 -0.94 15.24
CA GLY A 42 6.90 -1.66 15.52
C GLY A 42 6.95 -3.03 14.82
N SER A 43 8.17 -3.57 14.66
CA SER A 43 8.44 -4.78 13.87
C SER A 43 7.68 -6.01 14.37
N THR A 44 7.68 -6.26 15.69
CA THR A 44 7.01 -7.43 16.27
C THR A 44 5.50 -7.43 16.04
N THR A 45 4.85 -6.28 16.27
CA THR A 45 3.39 -6.16 16.10
C THR A 45 3.01 -6.24 14.63
N SER A 46 3.81 -5.63 13.76
CA SER A 46 3.59 -5.66 12.31
C SER A 46 3.61 -7.08 11.74
N ASP A 47 4.58 -7.91 12.12
CA ASP A 47 4.64 -9.31 11.69
C ASP A 47 3.41 -10.12 12.10
N LEU A 48 2.92 -9.89 13.33
CA LEU A 48 1.70 -10.52 13.81
C LEU A 48 0.49 -10.09 12.98
N VAL A 49 0.36 -8.78 12.73
CA VAL A 49 -0.76 -8.21 11.97
C VAL A 49 -0.79 -8.75 10.54
N LEU A 50 0.34 -8.75 9.84
CA LEU A 50 0.44 -9.32 8.49
C LEU A 50 0.08 -10.81 8.47
N LYS A 51 0.55 -11.58 9.44
CA LYS A 51 0.18 -13.00 9.58
C LYS A 51 -1.31 -13.17 9.85
N THR A 52 -1.92 -12.33 10.67
CA THR A 52 -3.35 -12.36 10.98
C THR A 52 -4.18 -11.98 9.75
N LEU A 53 -3.83 -10.92 9.02
CA LEU A 53 -4.48 -10.54 7.77
C LEU A 53 -4.51 -11.71 6.79
N LYS A 54 -3.36 -12.35 6.57
CA LYS A 54 -3.25 -13.49 5.64
C LYS A 54 -3.97 -14.74 6.15
N SER A 55 -3.83 -15.09 7.42
CA SER A 55 -4.25 -16.40 7.93
C SER A 55 -5.69 -16.41 8.42
N VAL A 56 -6.12 -15.36 9.11
CA VAL A 56 -7.45 -15.24 9.74
C VAL A 56 -8.42 -14.56 8.79
N TYR A 57 -8.04 -13.40 8.25
CA TYR A 57 -8.93 -12.64 7.37
C TYR A 57 -8.86 -13.08 5.91
N LYS A 58 -7.93 -13.98 5.56
CA LYS A 58 -7.67 -14.43 4.17
C LYS A 58 -7.41 -13.26 3.22
N VAL A 59 -6.85 -12.18 3.75
CA VAL A 59 -6.47 -10.98 3.02
C VAL A 59 -5.01 -11.15 2.57
N ASP A 60 -4.83 -11.49 1.30
CA ASP A 60 -3.54 -11.53 0.63
C ASP A 60 -3.43 -10.41 -0.42
N GLU A 61 -2.25 -10.27 -1.02
CA GLU A 61 -1.97 -9.20 -2.00
C GLU A 61 -2.96 -9.18 -3.18
N LYS A 62 -3.32 -10.35 -3.72
CA LYS A 62 -4.26 -10.45 -4.85
C LYS A 62 -5.66 -10.01 -4.46
N ALA A 63 -6.09 -10.40 -3.26
CA ALA A 63 -7.37 -10.00 -2.71
C ALA A 63 -7.40 -8.48 -2.48
N ILE A 64 -6.34 -7.89 -1.91
CA ILE A 64 -6.27 -6.44 -1.65
C ILE A 64 -6.24 -5.65 -2.96
N ILE A 65 -5.52 -6.12 -3.97
CA ILE A 65 -5.50 -5.46 -5.28
C ILE A 65 -6.91 -5.48 -5.88
N SER A 66 -7.56 -6.65 -5.90
CA SER A 66 -8.88 -6.81 -6.53
C SER A 66 -9.99 -6.03 -5.79
N ASP A 67 -9.92 -5.96 -4.47
CA ASP A 67 -10.83 -5.19 -3.62
C ASP A 67 -10.08 -4.54 -2.44
N PRO A 68 -9.61 -3.30 -2.59
CA PRO A 68 -8.86 -2.61 -1.54
C PRO A 68 -9.64 -2.40 -0.24
N ALA A 69 -10.98 -2.45 -0.28
CA ALA A 69 -11.82 -2.26 0.90
C ALA A 69 -11.66 -3.40 1.92
N ILE A 70 -11.26 -4.60 1.50
CA ILE A 70 -11.04 -5.71 2.41
C ILE A 70 -9.89 -5.43 3.40
N LEU A 71 -8.90 -4.64 2.99
CA LEU A 71 -7.81 -4.22 3.87
C LEU A 71 -8.32 -3.24 4.93
N GLU A 72 -9.15 -2.28 4.52
CA GLU A 72 -9.79 -1.32 5.43
C GLU A 72 -10.68 -2.02 6.46
N ASP A 73 -11.51 -2.97 6.02
CA ASP A 73 -12.38 -3.75 6.90
C ASP A 73 -11.59 -4.63 7.87
N ALA A 74 -10.54 -5.32 7.40
CA ALA A 74 -9.72 -6.17 8.25
C ALA A 74 -8.94 -5.35 9.31
N ILE A 75 -8.39 -4.19 8.94
CA ILE A 75 -7.74 -3.27 9.87
C ILE A 75 -8.77 -2.67 10.85
N GLY A 76 -9.96 -2.33 10.37
CA GLY A 76 -11.10 -1.88 11.19
C GLY A 76 -11.46 -2.90 12.27
N LYS A 77 -11.57 -4.17 11.90
CA LYS A 77 -11.87 -5.28 12.84
C LYS A 77 -10.74 -5.53 13.83
N PHE A 78 -9.49 -5.49 13.38
CA PHE A 78 -8.34 -5.81 14.21
C PHE A 78 -8.00 -4.70 15.21
N PHE A 79 -8.00 -3.44 14.78
CA PHE A 79 -7.54 -2.31 15.60
C PHE A 79 -8.65 -1.45 16.17
N ARG A 80 -9.90 -1.64 15.73
CA ARG A 80 -11.08 -0.89 16.19
C ARG A 80 -10.82 0.62 16.16
N ASP A 81 -10.71 1.25 17.32
CA ASP A 81 -10.59 2.70 17.48
C ASP A 81 -9.29 3.26 16.86
N SER A 82 -8.23 2.45 16.79
CA SER A 82 -6.95 2.85 16.20
C SER A 82 -6.87 2.68 14.68
N SER A 83 -7.90 2.08 14.07
CA SER A 83 -7.90 1.71 12.65
C SER A 83 -7.68 2.91 11.72
N LEU A 84 -8.30 4.06 11.99
CA LEU A 84 -8.20 5.25 11.15
C LEU A 84 -6.77 5.82 11.12
N ALA A 85 -6.08 5.85 12.26
CA ALA A 85 -4.71 6.33 12.34
C ALA A 85 -3.75 5.42 11.56
N ILE A 86 -3.95 4.11 11.69
CA ILE A 86 -3.16 3.10 10.98
C ILE A 86 -3.40 3.18 9.47
N LEU A 87 -4.66 3.25 9.04
CA LEU A 87 -5.03 3.38 7.63
C LEU A 87 -4.48 4.67 7.01
N ALA A 88 -4.53 5.79 7.75
CA ALA A 88 -3.98 7.05 7.26
C ALA A 88 -2.46 6.98 7.05
N ALA A 89 -1.74 6.33 7.96
CA ALA A 89 -0.30 6.13 7.84
C ALA A 89 0.06 5.18 6.69
N VAL A 90 -0.67 4.06 6.55
CA VAL A 90 -0.50 3.11 5.44
C VAL A 90 -0.79 3.78 4.09
N LEU A 91 -1.88 4.54 3.98
CA LEU A 91 -2.22 5.27 2.76
C LEU A 91 -1.18 6.33 2.39
N LYS A 92 -0.60 7.01 3.38
CA LYS A 92 0.49 7.98 3.15
C LYS A 92 1.70 7.31 2.54
N ASP A 93 2.11 6.16 3.06
CA ASP A 93 3.26 5.40 2.54
C ASP A 93 2.99 4.83 1.15
N LEU A 94 1.79 4.25 0.92
CA LEU A 94 1.36 3.80 -0.39
C LEU A 94 1.37 4.95 -1.41
N LYS A 95 0.80 6.11 -1.07
CA LYS A 95 0.83 7.29 -1.94
C LYS A 95 2.24 7.77 -2.19
N THR A 96 3.15 7.69 -1.22
CA THR A 96 4.55 8.10 -1.39
C THR A 96 5.24 7.19 -2.40
N GLU A 97 5.14 5.87 -2.21
CA GLU A 97 5.72 4.89 -3.14
C GLU A 97 5.15 5.07 -4.55
N ILE A 98 3.85 5.34 -4.70
CA ILE A 98 3.22 5.52 -6.02
C ILE A 98 3.53 6.91 -6.61
N ALA A 99 3.54 7.97 -5.81
CA ALA A 99 3.77 9.35 -6.27
C ALA A 99 5.23 9.63 -6.61
N PHE A 100 6.19 8.96 -5.97
CA PHE A 100 7.60 8.99 -6.38
C PHE A 100 7.83 8.41 -7.79
N HIS A 101 6.82 7.73 -8.35
CA HIS A 101 6.82 7.28 -9.73
C HIS A 101 5.95 8.18 -10.63
N ARG A 102 5.24 9.18 -10.08
CA ARG A 102 4.24 10.00 -10.78
C ARG A 102 4.55 11.51 -10.88
N GLN A 103 5.53 12.05 -10.14
CA GLN A 103 5.98 13.44 -10.30
C GLN A 103 7.23 13.49 -11.20
N SER A 104 7.37 14.28 -12.26
CA SER A 104 6.53 15.04 -13.20
C SER A 104 7.44 15.26 -14.44
N PRO A 105 6.93 15.41 -15.67
CA PRO A 105 7.77 15.81 -16.79
C PRO A 105 8.41 17.15 -16.45
N SER A 106 9.74 17.19 -16.35
CA SER A 106 10.47 18.45 -16.39
C SER A 106 10.03 19.15 -17.67
N VAL A 107 9.22 20.20 -17.52
CA VAL A 107 8.85 21.10 -18.61
C VAL A 107 10.15 21.53 -19.27
N SER A 108 10.29 21.18 -20.55
CA SER A 108 11.33 21.71 -21.41
C SER A 108 11.27 23.23 -21.32
N ALA A 109 12.34 23.84 -20.82
CA ALA A 109 12.63 25.25 -21.03
C ALA A 109 13.87 25.32 -21.92
N SER A 110 13.56 25.53 -23.21
CA SER A 110 14.35 26.18 -24.28
C SER A 110 15.71 25.62 -24.68
#